data_AF-A0A9E5GDI4-F1
#
_entry.id   AF-A0A9E5GDI4-F1
#
_cell.length_a   1.000
_cell.length_b   1.000
_cell.length_c   1.000
_cell.angle_alpha   90.00
_cell.angle_beta   90.00
_cell.angle_gamma   90.00
#
_symmetry.space_group_name_H-M   'P 1'
#
loop_
_entity.id
_entity.type
_entity.pdbx_description
1 polymer ?
#
loop_
_entity_poly.entity_id
_entity_poly.type
_entity_poly.pdbx_seq_one_letter_code
_entity_poly.pdbx_strand_id
1 'polypeptide(L)'
;MEELELGDIIRKLRIERKMTQQDLMDKAYLTRSQIHYIEKNKRIPRKPTLENICFAFGISIGDLILSQYPLCSSTPNISSIEAPGATIG
;
A
#
# COMPACT_ATOMS: atom_id res chain seq x y z
N MET A 1 3.95 6.68 16.69
CA MET A 1 3.14 5.90 15.72
C MET A 1 4.16 5.36 14.74
N GLU A 2 4.39 4.04 14.69
CA GLU A 2 5.38 3.48 13.76
C GLU A 2 4.86 3.62 12.33
N GLU A 3 5.65 4.28 11.49
CA GLU A 3 5.42 4.36 10.05
C GLU A 3 5.75 2.98 9.46
N LEU A 4 4.76 2.31 8.87
CA LEU A 4 4.96 1.02 8.22
C LEU A 4 5.59 1.26 6.85
N GLU A 5 6.75 0.63 6.60
CA GLU A 5 7.35 0.67 5.28
C GLU A 5 6.63 -0.28 4.31
N LEU A 6 6.86 -0.07 3.02
CA LEU A 6 6.26 -0.87 1.95
C LEU A 6 6.48 -2.38 2.13
N GLY A 7 7.66 -2.80 2.59
CA GLY A 7 7.97 -4.21 2.83
C GLY A 7 7.17 -4.81 3.97
N ASP A 8 6.91 -4.05 5.04
CA ASP A 8 6.09 -4.49 6.17
C ASP A 8 4.64 -4.72 5.74
N ILE A 9 4.14 -3.87 4.85
CA ILE A 9 2.77 -3.97 4.32
C ILE A 9 2.62 -5.16 3.39
N ILE A 10 3.59 -5.39 2.51
CA ILE A 10 3.61 -6.57 1.65
C ILE A 10 3.61 -7.84 2.51
N ARG A 11 4.44 -7.87 3.56
CA ARG A 11 4.48 -8.97 4.52
C ARG A 11 3.14 -9.14 5.25
N LYS A 12 2.53 -8.05 5.71
CA LYS A 12 1.24 -8.05 6.41
C LYS A 12 0.13 -8.62 5.51
N LEU A 13 -0.03 -8.09 4.30
CA LEU A 13 -0.99 -8.58 3.30
C LEU A 13 -0.79 -10.06 2.99
N ARG A 14 0.47 -10.51 2.88
CA ARG A 14 0.78 -11.92 2.66
C ARG A 14 0.28 -12.79 3.82
N ILE A 15 0.51 -12.39 5.07
CA ILE A 15 0.08 -13.13 6.26
C ILE A 15 -1.45 -13.13 6.38
N GLU A 16 -2.10 -11.98 6.17
CA GLU A 16 -3.57 -11.85 6.19
C GLU A 16 -4.24 -12.77 5.16
N ARG A 17 -3.60 -12.97 4.01
CA ARG A 17 -4.04 -13.89 2.96
C ARG A 17 -3.59 -15.33 3.15
N LYS A 18 -3.00 -15.67 4.31
CA LYS A 18 -2.50 -17.01 4.67
C LYS A 18 -1.51 -17.58 3.64
N MET A 19 -0.68 -16.72 3.06
CA MET A 19 0.34 -17.09 2.07
C MET A 19 1.71 -17.27 2.72
N THR A 20 2.45 -18.30 2.32
CA THR A 20 3.89 -18.40 2.57
C THR A 20 4.66 -17.47 1.64
N GLN A 21 5.95 -17.23 1.92
CA GLN A 21 6.81 -16.51 0.97
C GLN A 21 6.92 -17.26 -0.38
N GLN A 22 6.84 -18.60 -0.37
CA GLN A 22 6.80 -19.41 -1.59
C GLN A 22 5.56 -19.12 -2.42
N ASP A 23 4.39 -19.08 -1.79
CA ASP A 23 3.14 -18.76 -2.51
C ASP A 23 3.17 -17.37 -3.15
N LEU A 24 3.78 -16.39 -2.47
CA LEU A 24 3.93 -15.05 -3.03
C LEU A 24 4.92 -15.03 -4.20
N MET A 25 6.05 -15.74 -4.09
CA MET A 25 7.01 -15.86 -5.18
C MET A 25 6.38 -16.46 -6.44
N ASP A 26 5.65 -17.56 -6.26
CA ASP A 26 5.06 -18.30 -7.38
C ASP A 26 3.99 -17.47 -8.09
N LYS A 27 3.16 -16.73 -7.34
CA LYS A 27 2.13 -15.85 -7.91
C LYS A 27 2.68 -14.56 -8.51
N ALA A 28 3.74 -13.99 -7.94
CA ALA A 28 4.35 -12.74 -8.40
C ALA A 28 5.45 -12.97 -9.45
N TYR A 29 5.80 -14.23 -9.75
CA TYR A 29 6.95 -14.57 -10.60
C TYR A 29 8.24 -13.89 -10.11
N LEU A 30 8.47 -13.92 -8.80
CA LEU A 30 9.63 -13.32 -8.15
C LEU A 30 10.51 -14.37 -7.48
N THR A 31 11.79 -14.04 -7.35
CA THR A 31 12.76 -14.91 -6.67
C THR A 31 12.71 -14.77 -5.14
N ARG A 32 13.27 -15.77 -4.46
CA ARG A 32 13.38 -15.79 -2.99
C ARG A 32 14.14 -14.61 -2.43
N SER A 33 15.25 -14.26 -3.06
CA SER A 33 16.04 -13.12 -2.64
C SER A 33 15.27 -11.82 -2.78
N GLN A 34 14.47 -11.66 -3.85
CA GLN A 34 13.63 -10.46 -4.01
C GLN A 34 12.61 -10.33 -2.88
N ILE A 35 11.78 -11.35 -2.65
CA ILE A 35 10.77 -11.31 -1.59
C ILE A 35 11.42 -11.14 -0.21
N HIS A 36 12.52 -11.84 0.07
CA HIS A 36 13.24 -11.73 1.33
C HIS A 36 13.73 -10.30 1.61
N TYR A 37 14.40 -9.66 0.64
CA TYR A 37 14.92 -8.30 0.85
C TYR A 37 13.82 -7.24 0.85
N ILE A 38 12.75 -7.44 0.08
CA ILE A 38 11.58 -6.54 0.08
C ILE A 38 10.89 -6.58 1.44
N GLU A 39 10.49 -7.75 1.94
CA GLU A 39 9.81 -7.89 3.26
C GLU A 39 10.68 -7.56 4.48
N LYS A 40 11.99 -7.33 4.26
CA LYS A 40 12.94 -6.89 5.28
C LYS A 40 13.30 -5.40 5.15
N ASN A 41 12.62 -4.67 4.27
CA ASN A 41 12.90 -3.26 3.98
C ASN A 41 14.36 -3.00 3.55
N LYS A 42 15.04 -4.02 3.00
CA LYS A 42 16.43 -3.90 2.52
C LYS A 42 16.51 -3.52 1.05
N ARG A 43 15.38 -3.61 0.33
CA ARG A 43 15.31 -3.26 -1.09
C ARG A 43 13.94 -2.68 -1.43
N ILE A 44 13.97 -1.47 -1.98
CA ILE A 44 12.79 -0.85 -2.58
C ILE A 44 12.54 -1.52 -3.95
N PRO A 45 11.36 -2.13 -4.18
CA PRO A 45 11.02 -2.74 -5.46
C PRO A 45 10.86 -1.69 -6.56
N ARG A 46 11.29 -2.01 -7.79
CA ARG A 46 10.99 -1.19 -8.97
C ARG A 46 9.55 -1.38 -9.38
N LYS A 47 9.01 -0.46 -10.18
CA LYS A 47 7.63 -0.51 -10.68
C LYS A 47 7.20 -1.89 -11.22
N PRO A 48 7.95 -2.60 -12.10
CA PRO A 48 7.53 -3.93 -12.57
C PRO A 48 7.44 -4.98 -11.45
N THR A 49 8.37 -4.93 -10.49
CA THR A 49 8.33 -5.82 -9.32
C THR A 49 7.13 -5.52 -8.44
N LEU A 50 6.79 -4.24 -8.29
CA LEU A 50 5.61 -3.81 -7.53
C LEU A 50 4.31 -4.24 -8.21
N GLU A 51 4.23 -4.10 -9.54
CA GLU A 51 3.09 -4.56 -10.35
C GLU A 51 2.87 -6.06 -10.20
N ASN A 52 3.93 -6.85 -10.24
CA ASN A 52 3.86 -8.30 -10.02
C ASN A 52 3.34 -8.67 -8.63
N ILE A 53 3.78 -7.95 -7.58
CA ILE A 53 3.29 -8.16 -6.21
C ILE A 53 1.81 -7.78 -6.12
N CYS A 54 1.42 -6.65 -6.71
CA CYS A 54 0.01 -6.23 -6.76
C CYS A 54 -0.85 -7.24 -7.51
N PHE A 55 -0.36 -7.79 -8.63
CA PHE A 55 -1.01 -8.85 -9.39
C PHE A 55 -1.20 -10.11 -8.55
N ALA A 56 -0.18 -10.55 -7.80
CA ALA A 56 -0.28 -11.70 -6.90
C ALA A 56 -1.35 -11.54 -5.81
N PHE A 57 -1.59 -10.29 -5.38
CA PHE A 57 -2.66 -9.93 -4.45
C PHE A 57 -3.98 -9.54 -5.16
N GLY A 58 -4.02 -9.38 -6.48
CA GLY A 58 -5.21 -8.88 -7.17
C GLY A 58 -5.68 -7.51 -6.65
N ILE A 59 -4.75 -6.61 -6.34
CA ILE A 59 -5.02 -5.22 -5.93
C ILE A 59 -4.32 -4.24 -6.88
N SER A 60 -4.67 -2.97 -6.82
CA SER A 60 -3.92 -1.91 -7.51
C SER A 60 -2.72 -1.43 -6.69
N ILE A 61 -1.76 -0.76 -7.35
CA ILE A 61 -0.67 -0.06 -6.65
C ILE A 61 -1.22 1.01 -5.71
N GLY A 62 -2.31 1.68 -6.09
CA GLY A 62 -2.97 2.69 -5.27
C GLY A 62 -3.46 2.12 -3.95
N ASP A 63 -4.09 0.94 -3.98
CA ASP A 63 -4.58 0.25 -2.77
C ASP A 63 -3.41 -0.15 -1.85
N LEU A 64 -2.31 -0.62 -2.45
CA LEU A 64 -1.10 -0.97 -1.71
C LEU A 64 -0.48 0.27 -1.04
N ILE A 65 -0.46 1.41 -1.71
CA ILE A 65 0.04 2.67 -1.13
C ILE A 65 -0.93 3.20 -0.07
N LEU A 66 -2.24 3.16 -0.30
CA LEU A 66 -3.21 3.62 0.68
C LEU A 66 -3.11 2.84 1.99
N SER A 67 -2.77 1.55 1.92
CA SER A 67 -2.53 0.74 3.11
C SER A 67 -1.30 1.16 3.94
N GLN A 68 -0.39 2.01 3.39
CA GLN A 68 0.68 2.68 4.15
C GLN A 68 0.15 3.74 5.10
N TYR A 69 -0.98 4.35 4.75
CA TYR A 69 -1.54 5.47 5.49
C TYR A 69 -2.79 5.00 6.23
N PRO A 70 -2.77 4.88 7.58
CA PRO A 70 -4.02 4.72 8.30
C PRO A 70 -4.87 5.96 7.99
N LEU A 71 -6.00 5.76 7.31
CA LEU A 71 -6.95 6.82 7.00
C LEU A 71 -7.35 7.50 8.31
N CYS A 72 -6.81 8.69 8.56
CA CYS A 72 -7.38 9.59 9.55
C CYS A 72 -8.73 10.03 8.99
N SER A 73 -9.82 9.57 9.59
CA SER A 73 -11.20 9.81 9.16
C SER A 73 -11.67 11.26 9.32
N SER A 74 -10.74 12.21 9.40
CA SER A 74 -11.03 13.63 9.36
C SER A 74 -11.02 14.11 7.92
N THR A 75 -11.94 13.61 7.08
CA THR A 75 -12.34 14.43 5.94
C THR A 75 -13.01 15.67 6.52
N PRO A 76 -12.49 16.88 6.33
CA PRO A 76 -13.25 18.07 6.68
C PRO A 76 -14.57 17.98 5.92
N ASN A 77 -15.69 17.99 6.66
CA ASN A 77 -17.00 18.04 6.06
C ASN A 77 -17.06 19.30 5.19
N ILE A 78 -17.12 19.11 3.87
CA ILE A 78 -17.14 20.20 2.87
C ILE A 78 -18.40 21.06 3.05
N SER A 79 -19.38 20.61 3.84
CA SER A 79 -20.55 21.39 4.22
C SER A 79 -20.25 22.56 5.19
N SER A 80 -19.01 22.72 5.67
CA SER A 80 -18.63 23.81 6.58
C SER A 80 -17.94 24.99 5.91
N ILE A 81 -17.87 25.05 4.58
CA ILE A 81 -17.52 26.29 3.86
C ILE A 81 -18.78 27.10 3.57
N GLU A 82 -19.34 27.73 4.60
CA GLU A 82 -20.12 28.96 4.35
C GLU A 82 -19.11 30.01 3.87
N ALA A 83 -19.11 30.34 2.58
CA ALA A 83 -18.33 31.46 2.06
C ALA A 83 -18.94 32.77 2.61
N PRO A 84 -18.28 33.49 3.54
CA PRO A 84 -18.78 34.78 3.97
C PRO A 84 -18.42 35.79 2.87
N GLY A 85 -19.42 36.41 2.25
CA GLY A 85 -19.20 37.68 1.55
C GLY A 85 -19.36 37.69 0.02
N ALA A 86 -20.42 37.10 -0.51
CA ALA A 86 -20.99 37.62 -1.76
C ALA A 86 -21.92 38.81 -1.44
N THR A 87 -21.37 39.91 -0.94
CA THR A 87 -22.07 41.20 -0.94
C THR A 87 -21.97 41.74 -2.37
N ILE A 88 -23.05 41.60 -3.14
CA ILE A 88 -23.16 42.26 -4.44
C ILE A 88 -23.49 43.73 -4.15
N GLY A 89 -22.51 44.60 -4.44
CA GLY A 89 -22.71 46.05 -4.54
C GLY A 89 -23.15 46.46 -5.93
#